data_AF-A0AAU3YX55-F1
#
_entry.id   AF-A0AAU3YX55-F1
#
_cell.length_a   1.000
_cell.length_b   1.000
_cell.length_c   1.000
_cell.angle_alpha   90.00
_cell.angle_beta   90.00
_cell.angle_gamma   90.00
#
_symmetry.space_group_name_H-M   'P 1'
#
loop_
_entity.id
_entity.type
_entity.pdbx_description
1 polymer ?
#
loop_
_entity_poly.entity_id
_entity_poly.type
_entity_poly.pdbx_seq_one_letter_code
_entity_poly.pdbx_strand_id
1 'polypeptide(L)'
;MEDRDSDIRRRLDPSVRRRLVGASPATRLQTLRAGFNRSWHDTRPEPPKRRRQVRYVAYALTANPTDDLDRVRRHVSEAGATVKYELTDVDPHNTPQDRPGWAKACRLVASGRADGIAVANRTAISEDDDAYRAVVTWLGTRPALLLVVTPEGIA
;
A
#
# COMPACT_ATOMS: atom_id res chain seq x y z
N MET A 1 -36.93 -30.47 14.09
CA MET A 1 -35.57 -30.15 14.57
C MET A 1 -35.02 -29.12 13.60
N GLU A 2 -35.54 -27.90 13.73
CA GLU A 2 -35.32 -26.79 12.80
C GLU A 2 -34.84 -25.58 13.60
N ASP A 3 -33.73 -25.03 13.12
CA ASP A 3 -33.58 -23.61 12.85
C ASP A 3 -33.43 -22.61 14.02
N ARG A 4 -32.52 -22.91 14.96
CA ARG A 4 -32.03 -21.89 15.91
C ARG A 4 -31.07 -20.88 15.27
N ASP A 5 -30.51 -21.18 14.11
CA ASP A 5 -29.53 -20.34 13.42
C ASP A 5 -30.18 -19.25 12.55
N SER A 6 -31.36 -19.49 11.98
CA SER A 6 -32.08 -18.46 11.21
C SER A 6 -32.67 -17.36 12.09
N ASP A 7 -33.02 -17.66 13.34
CA ASP A 7 -33.66 -16.71 14.25
C ASP A 7 -32.69 -15.67 14.83
N ILE A 8 -31.40 -16.04 15.00
CA ILE A 8 -30.35 -15.12 15.45
C ILE A 8 -30.02 -14.11 14.35
N ARG A 9 -29.92 -14.57 13.09
CA ARG A 9 -29.69 -13.69 11.94
C ARG A 9 -30.81 -12.67 11.79
N ARG A 10 -32.07 -13.06 12.08
CA ARG A 10 -33.26 -12.22 11.96
C ARG A 10 -33.32 -11.07 12.97
N ARG A 11 -32.62 -11.17 14.10
CA ARG A 11 -32.59 -10.17 15.20
C ARG A 11 -31.42 -9.20 15.20
N LEU A 12 -30.48 -9.33 14.26
CA LEU A 12 -29.38 -8.37 14.12
C LEU A 12 -29.84 -7.08 13.45
N ASP A 13 -29.49 -5.96 14.07
CA ASP A 13 -29.65 -4.61 13.54
C ASP A 13 -29.12 -4.52 12.09
N PRO A 14 -29.81 -3.82 11.16
CA PRO A 14 -29.39 -3.69 9.77
C PRO A 14 -27.94 -3.18 9.60
N SER A 15 -27.46 -2.36 10.54
CA SER A 15 -26.11 -1.81 10.58
C SER A 15 -25.07 -2.86 10.98
N VAL A 16 -25.45 -3.81 11.84
CA VAL A 16 -24.61 -4.95 12.24
C VAL A 16 -24.58 -6.00 11.13
N ARG A 17 -25.71 -6.23 10.44
CA ARG A 17 -25.71 -7.07 9.22
C ARG A 17 -24.82 -6.47 8.13
N ARG A 18 -24.87 -5.16 7.90
CA ARG A 18 -23.97 -4.46 6.96
C ARG A 18 -22.49 -4.61 7.30
N ARG A 19 -22.13 -4.70 8.58
CA ARG A 19 -20.74 -4.93 9.04
C ARG A 19 -20.29 -6.40 8.89
N LEU A 20 -21.22 -7.35 8.88
CA LEU A 20 -20.93 -8.79 8.76
C LEU A 20 -21.02 -9.31 7.31
N VAL A 21 -21.59 -8.53 6.38
CA VAL A 21 -21.42 -8.72 4.93
C VAL A 21 -20.00 -8.29 4.59
N GLY A 22 -19.13 -9.27 4.33
CA GLY A 22 -17.68 -9.13 4.32
C GLY A 22 -17.16 -7.87 3.63
N ALA A 23 -16.25 -7.15 4.31
CA ALA A 23 -15.57 -5.96 3.81
C ALA A 23 -15.18 -6.12 2.33
N SER A 24 -15.37 -5.08 1.52
CA SER A 24 -15.02 -5.15 0.10
C SER A 24 -13.55 -5.58 -0.07
N PRO A 25 -13.18 -6.24 -1.18
CA PRO A 25 -11.79 -6.60 -1.43
C PRO A 25 -10.83 -5.41 -1.26
N ALA A 26 -11.21 -4.23 -1.76
CA ALA A 26 -10.48 -2.97 -1.56
C ALA A 26 -10.26 -2.64 -0.08
N THR A 27 -11.30 -2.69 0.77
CA THR A 27 -11.16 -2.43 2.21
C THR A 27 -10.26 -3.44 2.91
N ARG A 28 -10.28 -4.72 2.50
CA ARG A 28 -9.38 -5.74 3.05
C ARG A 28 -7.91 -5.44 2.70
N LEU A 29 -7.64 -5.06 1.46
CA LEU A 29 -6.29 -4.71 1.00
C LEU A 29 -5.77 -3.44 1.69
N GLN A 30 -6.60 -2.42 1.82
CA GLN A 30 -6.28 -1.21 2.57
C GLN A 30 -5.96 -1.52 4.05
N THR A 31 -6.77 -2.37 4.68
CA THR A 31 -6.57 -2.79 6.08
C THR A 31 -5.27 -3.55 6.26
N LEU A 32 -4.96 -4.46 5.33
CA LEU A 32 -3.70 -5.21 5.32
C LEU A 32 -2.50 -4.27 5.22
N ARG A 33 -2.50 -3.37 4.24
CA ARG A 33 -1.44 -2.37 4.04
C ARG A 33 -1.27 -1.47 5.25
N ALA A 34 -2.37 -0.97 5.82
CA ALA A 34 -2.34 -0.14 7.01
C ALA A 34 -1.78 -0.91 8.22
N GLY A 35 -2.09 -2.20 8.35
CA GLY A 35 -1.54 -3.08 9.38
C GLY A 35 -0.02 -3.17 9.31
N PHE A 36 0.54 -3.40 8.13
CA PHE A 36 1.99 -3.46 7.94
C PHE A 36 2.67 -2.11 8.18
N ASN A 37 2.10 -1.01 7.69
CA ASN A 37 2.66 0.33 7.96
C ASN A 37 2.68 0.66 9.46
N ARG A 38 1.65 0.26 10.23
CA ARG A 38 1.67 0.41 11.70
C ARG A 38 2.78 -0.42 12.34
N SER A 39 2.88 -1.70 11.97
CA SER A 39 3.94 -2.58 12.48
C SER A 39 5.34 -2.03 12.20
N TRP A 40 5.53 -1.34 11.07
CA TRP A 40 6.80 -0.67 10.76
C TRP A 40 7.14 0.44 11.75
N HIS A 41 6.14 1.24 12.16
CA HIS A 41 6.32 2.30 13.13
C HIS A 41 6.63 1.73 14.53
N ASP A 42 5.96 0.64 14.91
CA ASP A 42 6.13 0.01 16.22
C ASP A 42 7.49 -0.71 16.37
N THR A 43 8.03 -1.24 15.27
CA THR A 43 9.28 -2.02 15.28
C THR A 43 10.52 -1.20 14.97
N ARG A 44 10.37 0.11 14.72
CA ARG A 44 11.51 0.99 14.43
C ARG A 44 12.32 1.19 15.71
N PRO A 45 13.62 0.84 15.74
CA PRO A 45 14.48 1.16 16.88
C PRO A 45 14.45 2.67 17.13
N GLU A 46 14.44 3.07 18.41
CA GLU A 46 14.35 4.48 18.82
C GLU A 46 15.27 5.35 17.96
N PRO A 47 14.78 6.50 17.47
CA PRO A 47 15.57 7.33 16.60
C PRO A 47 16.82 7.81 17.36
N PRO A 48 18.03 7.79 16.74
CA PRO A 48 19.14 8.59 17.26
C PRO A 48 18.69 10.05 17.37
N LYS A 49 19.36 10.85 18.21
CA LYS A 49 19.01 12.25 18.61
C LYS A 49 18.60 13.23 17.48
N ARG A 50 18.71 12.84 16.21
CA ARG A 50 18.08 13.49 15.05
C ARG A 50 17.07 12.53 14.42
N ARG A 51 15.77 12.88 14.47
CA ARG A 51 14.70 12.17 13.76
C ARG A 51 15.07 12.00 12.28
N ARG A 52 15.57 10.82 11.89
CA ARG A 52 15.84 10.52 10.49
C ARG A 52 14.51 10.53 9.74
N GLN A 53 14.38 11.47 8.81
CA GLN A 53 13.23 11.61 7.94
C GLN A 53 12.97 10.30 7.17
N VAL A 54 11.70 9.91 7.03
CA VAL A 54 11.29 8.77 6.21
C VAL A 54 11.56 9.10 4.75
N ARG A 55 12.16 8.16 4.00
CA ARG A 55 12.55 8.35 2.60
C ARG A 55 11.83 7.33 1.73
N TYR A 56 11.09 7.80 0.74
CA TYR A 56 10.37 6.97 -0.20
C TYR A 56 11.08 6.89 -1.56
N VAL A 57 10.87 5.76 -2.24
CA VAL A 57 10.95 5.68 -3.70
C VAL A 57 9.58 6.05 -4.25
N ALA A 58 9.46 7.12 -5.03
CA ALA A 58 8.25 7.38 -5.80
C ALA A 58 8.25 6.51 -7.05
N TYR A 59 7.14 5.84 -7.32
CA TYR A 59 6.98 4.93 -8.44
C TYR A 59 5.72 5.23 -9.24
N ALA A 60 5.84 5.20 -10.56
CA ALA A 60 4.71 5.35 -11.50
C ALA A 60 4.78 4.32 -12.63
N LEU A 61 3.61 3.88 -13.10
CA LEU A 61 3.46 2.93 -14.21
C LEU A 61 2.71 3.61 -15.35
N THR A 62 3.40 4.42 -16.13
CA THR A 62 2.78 5.24 -17.18
C THR A 62 3.86 5.84 -18.08
N ALA A 63 3.51 6.05 -19.35
CA ALA A 63 4.33 6.80 -20.30
C ALA A 63 4.44 8.29 -19.96
N ASN A 64 3.50 8.85 -19.17
CA ASN A 64 3.52 10.23 -18.72
C ASN A 64 3.44 10.29 -17.18
N PRO A 65 4.58 10.17 -16.48
CA PRO A 65 4.62 9.98 -15.03
C PRO A 65 4.54 11.28 -14.21
N THR A 66 4.61 12.44 -14.86
CA THR A 66 4.77 13.73 -14.19
C THR A 66 3.70 13.98 -13.14
N ASP A 67 2.42 13.82 -13.50
CA ASP A 67 1.30 14.10 -12.60
C ASP A 67 1.26 13.13 -11.41
N ASP A 68 1.51 11.84 -11.66
CA ASP A 68 1.55 10.81 -10.63
C ASP A 68 2.71 11.04 -9.65
N LEU A 69 3.91 11.34 -10.17
CA LEU A 69 5.08 11.60 -9.35
C LEU A 69 4.94 12.92 -8.58
N ASP A 70 4.38 13.98 -9.18
CA ASP A 70 4.09 15.24 -8.51
C ASP A 70 3.11 15.05 -7.35
N ARG A 71 2.06 14.27 -7.58
CA ARG A 71 1.08 13.92 -6.56
C ARG A 71 1.71 13.14 -5.41
N VAL A 72 2.58 12.19 -5.73
CA VAL A 72 3.35 11.43 -4.72
C VAL A 72 4.28 12.35 -3.93
N ARG A 73 5.07 13.21 -4.61
CA ARG A 73 6.00 14.15 -3.95
C ARG A 73 5.26 15.06 -2.98
N ARG A 74 4.15 15.66 -3.43
CA ARG A 74 3.33 16.55 -2.61
C ARG A 74 2.86 15.84 -1.36
N HIS A 75 2.24 14.68 -1.50
CA HIS A 75 1.70 13.92 -0.37
C HIS A 75 2.81 13.45 0.60
N VAL A 76 3.95 12.99 0.08
CA VAL A 76 5.11 12.60 0.90
C VAL A 76 5.67 13.79 1.67
N SER A 77 5.78 14.96 1.04
CA SER A 77 6.27 16.19 1.66
C SER A 77 5.31 16.70 2.74
N GLU A 78 4.00 16.70 2.49
CA GLU A 78 2.97 17.07 3.46
C GLU A 78 3.01 16.19 4.73
N ALA A 79 3.38 14.91 4.57
CA ALA A 79 3.60 13.98 5.68
C ALA A 79 4.95 14.15 6.39
N GLY A 80 5.75 15.17 6.03
CA GLY A 80 7.08 15.41 6.60
C GLY A 80 8.13 14.37 6.20
N ALA A 81 7.91 13.62 5.13
CA ALA A 81 8.84 12.66 4.55
C ALA A 81 9.50 13.22 3.27
N THR A 82 10.44 12.47 2.67
CA THR A 82 11.09 12.85 1.40
C THR A 82 10.99 11.77 0.35
N VAL A 83 10.85 12.17 -0.91
CA VAL A 83 11.11 11.30 -2.07
C VAL A 83 12.60 11.38 -2.36
N LYS A 84 13.27 10.22 -2.35
CA LYS A 84 14.72 10.14 -2.60
C LYS A 84 15.06 9.61 -3.98
N TYR A 85 14.19 8.78 -4.53
CA TYR A 85 14.35 8.18 -5.85
C TYR A 85 13.01 8.20 -6.56
N GLU A 86 13.07 8.37 -7.87
CA GLU A 86 11.91 8.29 -8.76
C GLU A 86 12.19 7.23 -9.80
N LEU A 87 11.27 6.31 -9.95
CA LEU A 87 11.38 5.18 -10.87
C LEU A 87 10.07 5.04 -11.61
N THR A 88 10.15 4.65 -12.87
CA THR A 88 8.99 4.46 -13.71
C THR A 88 9.12 3.19 -14.51
N ASP A 89 7.98 2.61 -14.84
CA ASP A 89 7.85 1.64 -15.94
C ASP A 89 6.68 2.09 -16.82
N VAL A 90 6.59 1.55 -18.03
CA VAL A 90 5.57 1.97 -19.01
C VAL A 90 4.63 0.84 -19.42
N ASP A 91 5.02 -0.41 -19.18
CA ASP A 91 4.27 -1.58 -19.62
C ASP A 91 3.43 -2.15 -18.47
N PRO A 92 2.10 -1.95 -18.51
CA PRO A 92 1.22 -2.44 -17.46
C PRO A 92 0.98 -3.95 -17.50
N HIS A 93 1.30 -4.62 -18.63
CA HIS A 93 1.08 -6.06 -18.79
C HIS A 93 2.12 -6.90 -18.05
N ASN A 94 3.30 -6.34 -17.80
CA ASN A 94 4.31 -6.99 -16.97
C ASN A 94 3.82 -7.06 -15.52
N THR A 95 4.03 -8.19 -14.86
CA THR A 95 3.83 -8.26 -13.43
C THR A 95 4.84 -7.35 -12.72
N PRO A 96 4.55 -6.82 -11.51
CA PRO A 96 5.50 -5.98 -10.79
C PRO A 96 6.92 -6.57 -10.72
N GLN A 97 7.04 -7.89 -10.62
CA GLN A 97 8.31 -8.62 -10.53
C GLN A 97 9.16 -8.49 -11.80
N ASP A 98 8.52 -8.36 -12.96
CA ASP A 98 9.19 -8.29 -14.27
C ASP A 98 9.52 -6.85 -14.68
N ARG A 99 8.96 -5.86 -13.97
CA ARG A 99 9.17 -4.44 -14.23
C ARG A 99 10.53 -3.96 -13.68
N PRO A 100 11.46 -3.48 -14.51
CA PRO A 100 12.81 -3.11 -14.06
C PRO A 100 12.82 -1.95 -13.06
N GLY A 101 11.95 -0.95 -13.22
CA GLY A 101 11.79 0.14 -12.27
C GLY A 101 11.30 -0.36 -10.91
N TRP A 102 10.27 -1.20 -10.91
CA TRP A 102 9.75 -1.82 -9.69
C TRP A 102 10.79 -2.69 -8.97
N ALA A 103 11.49 -3.55 -9.71
CA ALA A 103 12.54 -4.40 -9.16
C ALA A 103 13.65 -3.55 -8.51
N LYS A 104 14.02 -2.43 -9.12
CA LYS A 104 14.99 -1.48 -8.54
C LYS A 104 14.44 -0.79 -7.28
N ALA A 105 13.17 -0.41 -7.25
CA ALA A 105 12.52 0.14 -6.06
C ALA A 105 12.61 -0.83 -4.88
N CYS A 106 12.26 -2.10 -5.12
CA CYS A 106 12.36 -3.18 -4.15
C CYS A 106 13.79 -3.36 -3.61
N ARG A 107 14.81 -3.30 -4.47
CA ARG A 107 16.23 -3.37 -4.06
C ARG A 107 16.65 -2.18 -3.21
N LEU A 108 16.19 -0.96 -3.53
CA LEU A 108 16.51 0.24 -2.75
C LEU A 108 15.93 0.17 -1.33
N VAL A 109 14.73 -0.38 -1.20
CA VAL A 109 14.11 -0.64 0.10
C VAL A 109 14.86 -1.75 0.85
N ALA A 110 15.11 -2.89 0.20
CA ALA A 110 15.80 -4.03 0.82
C ALA A 110 17.23 -3.68 1.29
N SER A 111 17.91 -2.75 0.62
CA SER A 111 19.24 -2.27 1.00
C SER A 111 19.24 -1.10 2.00
N GLY A 112 18.06 -0.69 2.51
CA GLY A 112 17.92 0.44 3.46
C GLY A 112 18.21 1.82 2.86
N ARG A 113 18.34 1.91 1.53
CA ARG A 113 18.55 3.18 0.81
C ARG A 113 17.29 4.03 0.78
N ALA A 114 16.13 3.38 0.86
CA ALA A 114 14.81 3.96 1.10
C ALA A 114 14.10 3.15 2.20
N ASP A 115 13.10 3.76 2.83
CA ASP A 115 12.32 3.19 3.93
C ASP A 115 10.96 2.64 3.43
N GLY A 116 10.56 2.99 2.20
CA GLY A 116 9.36 2.45 1.55
C GLY A 116 9.19 2.87 0.10
N ILE A 117 8.09 2.42 -0.51
CA ILE A 117 7.66 2.78 -1.87
C ILE A 117 6.37 3.61 -1.78
N ALA A 118 6.26 4.64 -2.61
CA ALA A 118 5.09 5.50 -2.71
C ALA A 118 4.57 5.52 -4.15
N VAL A 119 3.26 5.31 -4.32
CA VAL A 119 2.57 5.30 -5.61
C VAL A 119 1.32 6.17 -5.56
N ALA A 120 0.91 6.72 -6.71
CA ALA A 120 -0.27 7.58 -6.79
C ALA A 120 -1.58 6.82 -6.51
N ASN A 121 -1.66 5.56 -6.96
CA ASN A 121 -2.82 4.69 -6.82
C ASN A 121 -2.38 3.21 -6.86
N ARG A 122 -3.32 2.28 -6.67
CA ARG A 122 -3.01 0.84 -6.69
C ARG A 122 -2.63 0.30 -8.07
N THR A 123 -3.07 0.92 -9.16
CA THR A 123 -2.89 0.39 -10.53
C THR A 123 -1.44 0.47 -10.96
N ALA A 124 -0.67 1.42 -10.39
CA ALA A 124 0.79 1.43 -10.48
C ALA A 124 1.43 0.13 -9.98
N ILE A 125 0.80 -0.57 -9.05
CA ILE A 125 1.23 -1.89 -8.59
C ILE A 125 0.51 -2.96 -9.41
N SER A 126 -0.80 -3.12 -9.19
CA SER A 126 -1.64 -4.05 -9.91
C SER A 126 -3.13 -3.72 -9.73
N GLU A 127 -3.89 -3.88 -10.81
CA GLU A 127 -5.36 -3.90 -10.77
C GLU A 127 -5.89 -5.24 -10.23
N ASP A 128 -5.14 -6.32 -10.41
CA ASP A 128 -5.48 -7.63 -9.84
C ASP A 128 -5.25 -7.66 -8.32
N ASP A 129 -6.27 -8.10 -7.58
CA ASP A 129 -6.29 -8.10 -6.12
C ASP A 129 -5.26 -9.06 -5.51
N ASP A 130 -5.05 -10.23 -6.12
CA ASP A 130 -4.12 -11.23 -5.61
C ASP A 130 -2.66 -10.83 -5.83
N ALA A 131 -2.34 -10.29 -7.01
CA ALA A 131 -1.03 -9.72 -7.30
C ALA A 131 -0.73 -8.50 -6.40
N TYR A 132 -1.72 -7.63 -6.19
CA TYR A 132 -1.59 -6.51 -5.25
C TYR A 132 -1.34 -7.01 -3.83
N ARG A 133 -2.12 -7.99 -3.36
CA ARG A 133 -1.97 -8.62 -2.05
C ARG A 133 -0.60 -9.25 -1.86
N ALA A 134 -0.08 -9.94 -2.87
CA ALA A 134 1.25 -10.55 -2.85
C ALA A 134 2.33 -9.48 -2.65
N VAL A 135 2.22 -8.34 -3.34
CA VAL A 135 3.14 -7.21 -3.18
C VAL A 135 3.05 -6.59 -1.78
N VAL A 136 1.83 -6.31 -1.28
CA VAL A 136 1.63 -5.74 0.06
C VAL A 136 2.22 -6.66 1.13
N THR A 137 1.99 -7.97 1.00
CA THR A 137 2.52 -8.97 1.94
C THR A 137 4.04 -9.06 1.85
N TRP A 138 4.60 -9.02 0.64
CA TRP A 138 6.05 -9.03 0.44
C TRP A 138 6.72 -7.80 1.05
N LEU A 139 6.15 -6.61 0.88
CA LEU A 139 6.66 -5.39 1.52
C LEU A 139 6.50 -5.45 3.04
N GLY A 140 5.33 -5.86 3.52
CA GLY A 140 4.97 -5.87 4.93
C GLY A 140 5.70 -6.90 5.79
N THR A 141 6.18 -7.99 5.20
CA THR A 141 7.08 -8.96 5.86
C THR A 141 8.51 -8.44 5.98
N ARG A 142 8.80 -7.25 5.44
CA ARG A 142 10.07 -6.54 5.54
C ARG A 142 9.84 -5.24 6.32
N PRO A 143 10.88 -4.60 6.88
CA PRO A 143 10.76 -3.27 7.47
C PRO A 143 10.62 -2.20 6.36
N ALA A 144 9.56 -2.30 5.56
CA ALA A 144 9.26 -1.43 4.44
C ALA A 144 7.86 -0.83 4.54
N LEU A 145 7.74 0.45 4.18
CA LEU A 145 6.46 1.13 4.05
C LEU A 145 5.91 1.00 2.63
N LEU A 146 4.58 0.97 2.52
CA LEU A 146 3.87 1.17 1.25
C LEU A 146 2.86 2.30 1.38
N LEU A 147 3.11 3.39 0.66
CA LEU A 147 2.22 4.55 0.57
C LEU A 147 1.46 4.50 -0.76
N VAL A 148 0.14 4.66 -0.69
CA VAL A 148 -0.75 4.78 -1.84
C VAL A 148 -1.55 6.06 -1.65
N VAL A 149 -1.33 7.07 -2.52
CA VAL A 149 -1.92 8.41 -2.34
C VAL A 149 -3.44 8.40 -2.51
N THR A 150 -3.94 7.63 -3.46
CA THR A 150 -5.37 7.32 -3.61
C THR A 150 -5.61 5.92 -3.07
N PRO A 151 -6.16 5.78 -1.85
CA PRO A 151 -6.40 4.48 -1.26
C PRO A 151 -7.34 3.62 -2.09
N GLU A 152 -7.24 2.32 -1.85
CA GLU A 152 -8.06 1.30 -2.47
C GLU A 152 -9.55 1.62 -2.27
N GLY A 153 -10.33 1.64 -3.37
CA GLY A 153 -11.78 1.85 -3.32
C GLY A 153 -12.26 3.30 -3.41
N ILE A 154 -11.34 4.26 -3.58
CA ILE A 154 -11.67 5.63 -4.00
C ILE A 154 -11.28 5.73 -5.48
N ALA A 155 -12.26 5.56 -6.36
CA ALA A 155 -12.14 5.85 -7.79
C ALA A 155 -12.81 7.20 -8.07
#